data_AF-A0A2E2XIC1-F1
#
_entry.id   AF-A0A2E2XIC1-F1
#
_cell.length_a   1.000
_cell.length_b   1.000
_cell.length_c   1.000
_cell.angle_alpha   90.00
_cell.angle_beta   90.00
_cell.angle_gamma   90.00
#
_symmetry.space_group_name_H-M   'P 1'
#
loop_
_entity.id
_entity.type
_entity.pdbx_description
1 polymer ?
#
loop_
_entity_poly.entity_id
_entity_poly.type
_entity_poly.pdbx_seq_one_letter_code
_entity_poly.pdbx_strand_id
1 'polypeptide(L)'
;MVVNEARNTGAIGYEVKVDEINVKRSKRMLLVLDMAKRAEDGAAQALEQARQASQQTEQQLQQIEKYQLDYQTQLNQPKAGVSVQALMNDRQFLAQLMGVVETQKAQLQQLRDNESNVLRNWQLCYQRRKNIEKMIAGLKSEEDAQFEKQLQKEMDELSMIAARTQI
;
A
#
# COMPACT_ATOMS: atom_id res chain seq x y z
N MET A 1 72.68 18.21 6.63
CA MET A 1 73.46 17.27 7.45
C MET A 1 73.05 17.57 8.90
N VAL A 2 72.40 16.72 9.68
CA VAL A 2 72.32 15.26 9.76
C VAL A 2 70.89 14.87 10.18
N VAL A 3 70.47 13.71 9.69
CA VAL A 3 69.21 12.99 9.88
C VAL A 3 69.23 12.20 11.21
N ASN A 4 68.06 11.72 11.66
CA ASN A 4 67.84 10.57 12.56
C ASN A 4 67.99 10.82 14.09
N GLU A 5 67.17 10.26 15.00
CA GLU A 5 66.11 9.25 14.93
C GLU A 5 65.37 9.20 16.30
N ALA A 6 64.17 8.60 16.30
CA ALA A 6 63.48 7.95 17.42
C ALA A 6 62.85 8.80 18.55
N ARG A 7 61.50 8.83 18.59
CA ARG A 7 60.72 7.90 19.43
C ARG A 7 59.21 8.03 19.20
N ASN A 8 58.66 6.92 18.72
CA ASN A 8 57.29 6.46 18.80
C ASN A 8 56.73 6.55 20.24
N THR A 9 55.54 7.15 20.41
CA THR A 9 54.47 6.60 21.27
C THR A 9 53.16 7.36 21.08
N GLY A 10 52.09 6.63 20.78
CA GLY A 10 50.72 7.09 21.06
C GLY A 10 49.80 7.33 19.87
N ALA A 11 49.92 6.56 18.78
CA ALA A 11 48.81 6.39 17.86
C ALA A 11 47.70 5.59 18.56
N ILE A 12 46.80 6.29 19.24
CA ILE A 12 45.55 5.70 19.75
C ILE A 12 44.68 5.50 18.51
N GLY A 13 44.73 4.29 17.96
CA GLY A 13 43.98 3.89 16.78
C GLY A 13 42.49 4.09 17.01
N TYR A 14 41.93 5.10 16.34
CA TYR A 14 40.57 5.02 15.85
C TYR A 14 40.60 4.17 14.57
N GLU A 15 40.85 2.88 14.73
CA GLU A 15 40.45 1.91 13.72
C GLU A 15 38.95 1.70 13.89
N VAL A 16 38.20 2.68 13.40
CA VAL A 16 36.75 2.53 13.20
C VAL A 16 36.60 1.35 12.26
N LYS A 17 36.05 0.24 12.78
CA LYS A 17 35.62 -0.92 11.99
C LYS A 17 34.84 -0.43 10.79
N VAL A 18 35.49 -0.39 9.63
CA VAL A 18 34.88 -0.01 8.35
C VAL A 18 33.73 -0.99 7.99
N ASP A 19 33.67 -2.12 8.66
CA ASP A 19 32.58 -3.11 8.57
C ASP A 19 31.22 -2.63 9.10
N GLU A 20 31.15 -1.64 10.00
CA GLU A 20 29.85 -1.13 10.48
C GLU A 20 29.17 -0.15 9.50
N ILE A 21 29.92 0.46 8.59
CA ILE A 21 29.38 1.40 7.58
C ILE A 21 28.93 0.64 6.31
N ASN A 22 29.39 -0.60 6.10
CA ASN A 22 28.84 -1.46 5.05
C ASN A 22 27.59 -2.20 5.55
N VAL A 23 26.56 -1.45 5.94
CA VAL A 23 25.24 -2.00 6.25
C VAL A 23 24.80 -2.83 5.04
N LYS A 24 24.82 -4.17 5.15
CA LYS A 24 24.49 -5.11 4.06
C LYS A 24 23.32 -4.60 3.20
N ARG A 25 23.43 -4.74 1.87
CA ARG A 25 22.46 -4.16 0.92
C ARG A 25 21.05 -4.66 1.21
N SER A 26 20.92 -5.93 1.64
CA SER A 26 19.67 -6.51 2.12
C SER A 26 19.06 -5.73 3.30
N LYS A 27 19.88 -5.33 4.28
CA LYS A 27 19.46 -4.60 5.48
C LYS A 27 18.98 -3.18 5.17
N ARG A 28 19.61 -2.49 4.21
CA ARG A 28 19.11 -1.18 3.74
C ARG A 28 17.78 -1.30 3.00
N MET A 29 17.61 -2.34 2.20
CA MET A 29 16.36 -2.60 1.47
C MET A 29 15.17 -2.92 2.38
N LEU A 30 15.41 -3.38 3.62
CA LEU A 30 14.33 -3.56 4.61
C LEU A 30 13.63 -2.23 4.95
N LEU A 31 14.33 -1.10 4.97
CA LEU A 31 13.71 0.21 5.17
C LEU A 31 12.79 0.57 4.00
N VAL A 32 13.23 0.28 2.78
CA VAL A 32 12.42 0.48 1.56
C VAL A 32 11.18 -0.42 1.58
N LEU A 33 11.31 -1.65 2.09
CA LEU A 33 10.18 -2.56 2.29
C LEU A 33 9.18 -2.00 3.30
N ASP A 34 9.65 -1.43 4.41
CA ASP A 34 8.77 -0.81 5.40
C ASP A 34 7.98 0.37 4.81
N MET A 35 8.64 1.23 4.03
CA MET A 35 7.97 2.31 3.30
C MET A 35 6.92 1.78 2.32
N ALA A 36 7.22 0.68 1.60
CA ALA A 36 6.27 0.06 0.68
C ALA A 36 5.06 -0.55 1.40
N LYS A 37 5.26 -1.16 2.57
CA LYS A 37 4.16 -1.67 3.41
C LYS A 37 3.24 -0.55 3.87
N ARG A 38 3.79 0.55 4.41
CA ARG A 38 2.98 1.71 4.83
C ARG A 38 2.20 2.33 3.67
N ALA A 39 2.78 2.35 2.47
CA ALA A 39 2.09 2.82 1.28
C ALA A 39 0.93 1.90 0.86
N GLU A 40 1.10 0.58 0.94
CA GLU A 40 0.02 -0.39 0.71
C GLU A 40 -1.09 -0.27 1.75
N ASP A 41 -0.73 -0.12 3.03
CA ASP A 41 -1.70 0.06 4.11
C ASP A 41 -2.53 1.34 3.90
N GLY A 42 -1.88 2.45 3.54
CA GLY A 42 -2.57 3.70 3.21
C GLY A 42 -3.50 3.55 1.99
N ALA A 43 -3.05 2.84 0.95
CA ALA A 43 -3.89 2.55 -0.22
C ALA A 43 -5.07 1.63 0.12
N ALA A 44 -4.89 0.67 1.05
CA ALA A 44 -5.95 -0.21 1.51
C ALA A 44 -7.02 0.55 2.29
N GLN A 45 -6.61 1.48 3.18
CA GLN A 45 -7.54 2.36 3.90
C GLN A 45 -8.33 3.25 2.94
N ALA A 46 -7.68 3.82 1.92
CA ALA A 46 -8.37 4.61 0.90
C ALA A 46 -9.39 3.78 0.11
N LEU A 47 -9.06 2.52 -0.21
CA LEU A 47 -9.96 1.61 -0.91
C LEU A 47 -11.19 1.27 -0.04
N GLU A 48 -10.98 1.04 1.25
CA GLU A 48 -12.07 0.79 2.19
C GLU A 48 -13.02 1.98 2.26
N GLN A 49 -12.49 3.21 2.38
CA GLN A 49 -13.31 4.42 2.41
C GLN A 49 -14.11 4.61 1.11
N ALA A 50 -13.48 4.37 -0.06
CA ALA A 50 -14.14 4.47 -1.35
C ALA A 50 -15.31 3.47 -1.47
N ARG A 51 -15.11 2.23 -1.01
CA ARG A 51 -16.15 1.19 -0.94
C ARG A 51 -17.29 1.53 -0.02
N GLN A 52 -16.98 2.03 1.17
CA GLN A 52 -18.02 2.43 2.12
C GLN A 52 -18.89 3.55 1.55
N ALA A 53 -18.27 4.55 0.90
CA ALA A 53 -18.99 5.64 0.25
C ALA A 53 -19.89 5.14 -0.89
N SER A 54 -19.37 4.29 -1.79
CA SER A 54 -20.16 3.73 -2.90
C SER A 54 -21.33 2.90 -2.40
N GLN A 55 -21.10 2.04 -1.40
CA GLN A 55 -22.12 1.20 -0.80
C GLN A 55 -23.22 2.02 -0.08
N GLN A 56 -22.84 3.07 0.66
CA GLN A 56 -23.81 3.94 1.34
C GLN A 56 -24.72 4.66 0.34
N THR A 57 -24.14 5.24 -0.72
CA THR A 57 -24.93 5.91 -1.77
C THR A 57 -25.83 4.91 -2.52
N GLU A 58 -25.35 3.70 -2.79
CA GLU A 58 -26.17 2.65 -3.41
C GLU A 58 -27.37 2.26 -2.54
N GLN A 59 -27.18 2.11 -1.23
CA GLN A 59 -28.28 1.84 -0.29
C GLN A 59 -29.31 2.98 -0.24
N GLN A 60 -28.85 4.23 -0.22
CA GLN A 60 -29.74 5.40 -0.26
C GLN A 60 -30.55 5.44 -1.56
N LEU A 61 -29.91 5.17 -2.70
CA LEU A 61 -30.57 5.13 -4.00
C LEU A 61 -31.66 4.06 -4.02
N GLN A 62 -31.35 2.84 -3.56
CA GLN A 62 -32.33 1.74 -3.46
C GLN A 62 -33.51 2.12 -2.57
N GLN A 63 -33.27 2.81 -1.47
CA GLN A 63 -34.34 3.26 -0.57
C GLN A 63 -35.25 4.30 -1.25
N ILE A 64 -34.68 5.23 -2.01
CA ILE A 64 -35.44 6.25 -2.74
C ILE A 64 -36.25 5.61 -3.88
N GLU A 65 -35.65 4.70 -4.64
CA GLU A 65 -36.34 3.99 -5.72
C GLU A 65 -37.49 3.14 -5.19
N LYS A 66 -37.29 2.46 -4.05
CA LYS A 66 -38.37 1.73 -3.37
C LYS A 66 -39.49 2.67 -2.92
N TYR A 67 -39.13 3.77 -2.25
CA TYR A 67 -40.10 4.77 -1.80
C TYR A 67 -40.91 5.37 -2.96
N GLN A 68 -40.25 5.64 -4.09
CA GLN A 68 -40.91 6.12 -5.31
C GLN A 68 -41.96 5.12 -5.82
N LEU A 69 -41.61 3.84 -5.88
CA LEU A 69 -42.51 2.77 -6.33
C LEU A 69 -43.72 2.62 -5.40
N ASP A 70 -43.48 2.59 -4.08
CA ASP A 70 -44.52 2.48 -3.06
C ASP A 70 -45.47 3.68 -3.15
N TYR A 71 -44.93 4.88 -3.32
CA TYR A 71 -45.71 6.11 -3.42
C TYR A 71 -46.54 6.17 -4.71
N GLN A 72 -45.98 5.80 -5.87
CA GLN A 72 -46.75 5.68 -7.12
C GLN A 72 -47.90 4.67 -7.00
N THR A 73 -47.65 3.54 -6.33
CA THR A 73 -48.69 2.53 -6.07
C THR A 73 -49.83 3.10 -5.22
N GLN A 74 -49.52 3.89 -4.18
CA GLN A 74 -50.52 4.57 -3.35
C GLN A 74 -51.31 5.66 -4.10
N LEU A 75 -50.69 6.33 -5.06
CA LEU A 75 -51.36 7.33 -5.90
C LEU A 75 -52.34 6.72 -6.90
N ASN A 76 -52.03 5.53 -7.42
CA ASN A 76 -52.87 4.82 -8.38
C ASN A 76 -54.11 4.15 -7.73
N GLN A 77 -54.19 4.12 -6.39
CA GLN A 77 -55.39 3.63 -5.70
C GLN A 77 -56.55 4.64 -5.87
N PRO A 78 -57.76 4.17 -6.20
CA PRO A 78 -58.91 5.06 -6.38
C PRO A 78 -59.26 5.75 -5.07
N LYS A 79 -59.06 7.08 -5.03
CA LYS A 79 -59.43 7.95 -3.91
C LYS A 79 -60.62 8.79 -4.32
N ALA A 80 -61.75 8.64 -3.64
CA ALA A 80 -62.91 9.50 -3.84
C ALA A 80 -62.64 10.90 -3.25
N GLY A 81 -62.90 11.96 -4.02
CA GLY A 81 -62.84 13.34 -3.54
C GLY A 81 -61.46 14.00 -3.49
N VAL A 82 -60.47 13.55 -4.28
CA VAL A 82 -59.16 14.21 -4.36
C VAL A 82 -59.26 15.56 -5.07
N SER A 83 -58.71 16.61 -4.47
CA SER A 83 -58.67 17.94 -5.08
C SER A 83 -57.63 18.00 -6.21
N VAL A 84 -57.88 18.84 -7.23
CA VAL A 84 -56.92 19.08 -8.32
C VAL A 84 -55.58 19.59 -7.78
N GLN A 85 -55.60 20.38 -6.71
CA GLN A 85 -54.39 20.90 -6.06
C GLN A 85 -53.56 19.79 -5.40
N ALA A 86 -54.19 18.78 -4.79
CA ALA A 86 -53.47 17.62 -4.25
C ALA A 86 -52.75 16.84 -5.36
N LEU A 87 -53.42 16.62 -6.49
CA LEU A 87 -52.81 15.94 -7.65
C LEU A 87 -51.62 16.72 -8.24
N MET A 88 -51.68 18.06 -8.26
CA MET A 88 -50.58 18.90 -8.70
C MET A 88 -49.36 18.79 -7.76
N ASN A 89 -49.60 18.81 -6.45
CA ASN A 89 -48.55 18.65 -5.44
C ASN A 89 -47.86 17.27 -5.55
N ASP A 90 -48.65 16.20 -5.70
CA ASP A 90 -48.13 14.84 -5.84
C ASP A 90 -47.25 14.70 -7.10
N ARG A 91 -47.67 15.30 -8.23
CA ARG A 91 -46.87 15.34 -9.46
C ARG A 91 -45.57 16.12 -9.30
N GLN A 92 -45.61 17.27 -8.61
CA GLN A 92 -44.41 18.06 -8.37
C GLN A 92 -43.41 17.32 -7.49
N PHE A 93 -43.89 16.67 -6.44
CA PHE A 93 -43.05 15.86 -5.55
C PHE A 93 -42.40 14.68 -6.30
N LEU A 94 -43.17 13.97 -7.14
CA LEU A 94 -42.63 12.92 -8.00
C LEU A 94 -41.52 13.43 -8.94
N ALA A 95 -41.70 14.61 -9.54
CA ALA A 95 -40.69 15.22 -10.39
C ALA A 95 -39.40 15.55 -9.63
N GLN A 96 -39.53 16.06 -8.40
CA GLN A 96 -38.38 16.31 -7.53
C GLN A 96 -37.65 15.01 -7.16
N LEU A 97 -38.40 13.95 -6.83
CA LEU A 97 -37.84 12.66 -6.47
C LEU A 97 -37.06 12.04 -7.63
N MET A 98 -37.59 12.13 -8.86
CA MET A 98 -36.86 11.70 -10.07
C MET A 98 -35.55 12.47 -10.25
N GLY A 99 -35.55 13.79 -10.03
CA GLY A 99 -34.32 14.60 -10.10
C GLY A 99 -33.26 14.17 -9.06
N VAL A 100 -33.70 13.82 -7.84
CA VAL A 100 -32.81 13.29 -6.80
C VAL A 100 -32.24 11.93 -7.17
N VAL A 101 -33.06 11.02 -7.73
CA VAL A 101 -32.62 9.69 -8.20
C VAL A 101 -31.52 9.83 -9.25
N GLU A 102 -31.72 10.67 -10.27
CA GLU A 102 -30.73 10.88 -11.32
C GLU A 102 -29.43 11.47 -10.77
N THR A 103 -29.53 12.40 -9.81
CA THR A 103 -28.36 12.96 -9.12
C THR A 103 -27.60 11.89 -8.34
N GLN A 104 -28.30 11.04 -7.58
CA GLN A 104 -27.66 9.95 -6.83
C GLN A 104 -27.05 8.88 -7.74
N LYS A 105 -27.67 8.57 -8.88
CA LYS A 105 -27.10 7.67 -9.89
C LYS A 105 -25.79 8.21 -10.44
N ALA A 106 -25.78 9.50 -10.81
CA ALA A 106 -24.55 10.14 -11.28
C ALA A 106 -23.46 10.14 -10.21
N GLN A 107 -23.81 10.45 -8.96
CA GLN A 107 -22.88 10.40 -7.83
C GLN A 107 -22.33 8.99 -7.58
N LEU A 108 -23.20 7.97 -7.59
CA LEU A 108 -22.80 6.58 -7.42
C LEU A 108 -21.82 6.13 -8.52
N GLN A 109 -22.06 6.56 -9.77
CA GLN A 109 -21.15 6.27 -10.87
C GLN A 109 -19.76 6.89 -10.61
N GLN A 110 -19.69 8.15 -10.21
CA GLN A 110 -18.41 8.81 -9.87
C GLN A 110 -17.69 8.09 -8.72
N LEU A 111 -18.43 7.65 -7.69
CA LEU A 111 -17.86 6.89 -6.57
C LEU A 111 -17.32 5.53 -7.01
N ARG A 112 -18.01 4.82 -7.92
CA ARG A 112 -17.55 3.55 -8.48
C ARG A 112 -16.31 3.71 -9.36
N ASP A 113 -16.25 4.78 -10.15
CA ASP A 113 -15.07 5.11 -10.96
C ASP A 113 -13.88 5.43 -10.05
N ASN A 114 -14.10 6.18 -8.96
CA ASN A 114 -13.09 6.43 -7.94
C ASN A 114 -12.64 5.13 -7.25
N GLU A 115 -13.56 4.26 -6.85
CA GLU A 115 -13.23 2.96 -6.23
C GLU A 115 -12.33 2.12 -7.15
N SER A 116 -12.64 2.07 -8.46
CA SER A 116 -11.82 1.38 -9.47
C SER A 116 -10.40 1.96 -9.56
N ASN A 117 -10.27 3.28 -9.53
CA ASN A 117 -8.96 3.95 -9.55
C ASN A 117 -8.14 3.67 -8.29
N VAL A 118 -8.77 3.74 -7.11
CA VAL A 118 -8.12 3.47 -5.83
C VAL A 118 -7.74 1.99 -5.72
N LEU A 119 -8.58 1.07 -6.21
CA LEU A 119 -8.26 -0.35 -6.31
C LEU A 119 -7.00 -0.59 -7.15
N ARG A 120 -6.88 0.06 -8.31
CA ARG A 120 -5.70 -0.03 -9.16
C ARG A 120 -4.44 0.48 -8.45
N ASN A 121 -4.55 1.58 -7.70
CA ASN A 121 -3.44 2.09 -6.91
C ASN A 121 -3.01 1.10 -5.82
N TRP A 122 -3.97 0.53 -5.08
CA TRP A 122 -3.67 -0.49 -4.08
C TRP A 122 -2.97 -1.72 -4.69
N GLN A 123 -3.44 -2.19 -5.84
CA GLN A 123 -2.80 -3.30 -6.57
C GLN A 123 -1.35 -2.98 -6.96
N LEU A 124 -1.07 -1.75 -7.39
CA LEU A 124 0.28 -1.30 -7.72
C LEU A 124 1.18 -1.27 -6.47
N CYS A 125 0.69 -0.75 -5.35
CA CYS A 125 1.41 -0.76 -4.07
C CYS A 125 1.72 -2.19 -3.61
N TYR A 126 0.73 -3.08 -3.68
CA TYR A 126 0.87 -4.49 -3.36
C TYR A 126 1.96 -5.17 -4.22
N GLN A 127 1.89 -5.01 -5.54
CA GLN A 127 2.88 -5.55 -6.47
C GLN A 127 4.29 -5.01 -6.19
N ARG A 128 4.40 -3.70 -5.93
CA ARG A 128 5.67 -3.07 -5.58
C ARG A 128 6.27 -3.67 -4.31
N ARG A 129 5.48 -3.82 -3.24
CA ARG A 129 5.93 -4.46 -2.01
C ARG A 129 6.41 -5.89 -2.29
N LYS A 130 5.62 -6.68 -3.03
CA LYS A 130 5.98 -8.07 -3.38
C LYS A 130 7.29 -8.16 -4.16
N ASN A 131 7.51 -7.26 -5.11
CA ASN A 131 8.76 -7.21 -5.87
C ASN A 131 9.96 -6.87 -4.97
N ILE A 132 9.79 -5.95 -4.02
CA ILE A 132 10.83 -5.61 -3.04
C ILE A 132 11.13 -6.80 -2.10
N GLU A 133 10.11 -7.51 -1.62
CA GLU A 133 10.29 -8.73 -0.81
C GLU A 133 11.14 -9.77 -1.55
N LYS A 134 10.81 -10.02 -2.83
CA LYS A 134 11.57 -10.94 -3.68
C LYS A 134 13.02 -10.48 -3.88
N MET A 135 13.23 -9.19 -4.13
CA MET A 135 14.58 -8.62 -4.29
C MET A 135 15.43 -8.79 -3.01
N ILE A 136 14.84 -8.54 -1.84
CA ILE A 136 15.54 -8.72 -0.55
C ILE A 136 15.94 -10.18 -0.34
N ALA A 137 15.06 -11.13 -0.68
CA ALA A 137 15.39 -12.55 -0.58
C ALA A 137 16.58 -12.92 -1.48
N GLY A 138 16.61 -12.43 -2.72
CA GLY A 138 17.75 -12.61 -3.63
C GLY A 138 19.05 -12.03 -3.07
N LEU A 139 19.02 -10.80 -2.56
CA LEU A 139 20.18 -10.15 -1.96
C LEU A 139 20.73 -10.92 -0.76
N LYS A 140 19.86 -11.46 0.10
CA LYS A 140 20.29 -12.29 1.24
C LYS A 140 21.00 -13.56 0.77
N SER A 141 20.44 -14.25 -0.22
CA SER A 141 21.05 -15.45 -0.78
C SER A 141 22.42 -15.18 -1.39
N GLU A 142 22.59 -14.04 -2.09
CA GLU A 142 23.88 -13.63 -2.63
C GLU A 142 24.90 -13.30 -1.53
N GLU A 143 24.47 -12.58 -0.49
CA GLU A 143 25.31 -12.23 0.66
C GLU A 143 25.77 -13.48 1.43
N ASP A 144 24.89 -14.48 1.60
CA ASP A 144 25.21 -15.73 2.28
C ASP A 144 26.20 -16.57 1.46
N ALA A 145 26.00 -16.68 0.15
CA ALA A 145 26.93 -17.38 -0.75
C ALA A 145 28.31 -16.72 -0.81
N GLN A 146 28.37 -15.38 -0.75
CA GLN A 146 29.64 -14.65 -0.66
C GLN A 146 30.37 -14.92 0.64
N PHE A 147 29.63 -14.95 1.76
CA PHE A 147 30.19 -15.26 3.08
C PHE A 147 30.73 -16.68 3.15
N GLU A 148 29.99 -17.67 2.66
CA GLU A 148 30.43 -19.07 2.60
C GLU A 148 31.71 -19.24 1.77
N LYS A 149 31.79 -18.57 0.61
CA LYS A 149 32.99 -18.58 -0.23
C LYS A 149 34.20 -17.93 0.44
N GLN A 150 34.01 -16.90 1.25
CA GLN A 150 35.08 -16.27 2.02
C GLN A 150 35.56 -17.20 3.13
N LEU A 151 34.63 -17.79 3.89
CA LEU A 151 34.94 -18.74 4.97
C LEU A 151 35.71 -19.95 4.45
N GLN A 152 35.31 -20.53 3.32
CA GLN A 152 36.03 -21.66 2.71
C GLN A 152 37.49 -21.30 2.39
N LYS A 153 37.73 -20.11 1.83
CA LYS A 153 39.09 -19.66 1.52
C LYS A 153 39.95 -19.51 2.78
N GLU A 154 39.41 -18.92 3.83
CA GLU A 154 40.12 -18.78 5.12
C GLU A 154 40.46 -20.15 5.72
N MET A 155 39.54 -21.11 5.66
CA MET A 155 39.78 -22.48 6.12
C MET A 155 40.86 -23.20 5.31
N ASP A 156 40.86 -23.03 3.99
CA ASP A 156 41.87 -23.60 3.10
C ASP A 156 43.25 -23.00 3.39
N GLU A 157 43.34 -21.67 3.59
CA GLU A 157 44.58 -20.97 3.95
C GLU A 157 45.14 -21.44 5.31
N LEU A 158 44.30 -21.54 6.33
CA LEU A 158 44.71 -22.05 7.65
C LEU A 158 45.19 -23.50 7.58
N SER A 159 44.53 -24.32 6.76
CA SER A 159 44.92 -25.72 6.53
C SER A 159 46.29 -25.81 5.84
N MET A 160 46.56 -24.94 4.85
CA MET A 160 47.88 -24.85 4.21
C MET A 160 48.97 -24.38 5.18
N ILE A 161 48.68 -23.39 6.02
CA ILE A 161 49.62 -22.91 7.03
C ILE A 161 49.95 -24.04 8.00
N ALA A 162 48.94 -24.70 8.58
CA ALA A 162 49.13 -25.80 9.53
C ALA A 162 49.98 -26.95 8.95
N ALA A 163 49.75 -27.31 7.68
CA ALA A 163 50.54 -28.32 6.99
C ALA A 163 52.02 -27.89 6.80
N ARG A 164 52.26 -26.58 6.63
CA ARG A 164 53.60 -26.03 6.43
C ARG A 164 54.43 -25.93 7.71
N THR A 165 53.79 -25.78 8.87
CA THR A 165 54.46 -25.71 10.18
C THR A 165 54.77 -27.07 10.79
N GLN A 166 54.28 -28.18 10.21
CA GLN A 166 54.55 -29.55 10.67
C GLN A 166 55.75 -30.22 9.95
N ILE A 167 56.49 -29.46 9.13
CA ILE A 167 57.74 -29.86 8.45
C ILE A 167 58.90 -29.10 9.08
#